data_AF-A0A3D3QK62-F1
#
_entry.id   AF-A0A3D3QK62-F1
#
_cell.length_a   1.000
_cell.length_b   1.000
_cell.length_c   1.000
_cell.angle_alpha   90.00
_cell.angle_beta   90.00
_cell.angle_gamma   90.00
#
_symmetry.space_group_name_H-M   'P 1'
#
loop_
_entity.id
_entity.type
_entity.pdbx_description
1 polymer ?
#
loop_
_entity_poly.entity_id
_entity_poly.type
_entity_poly.pdbx_seq_one_letter_code
_entity_poly.pdbx_strand_id
1 'polypeptide(L)'
;MTILGEFALWISLPIAVWGMVFGYVGGRTLRGDLVLSAERSIYIVFVLLLVASLGVGAAFLGDRFEYWYVANYSNANLELFYKVTGLWAGQRGSLLFWALLLALFAVITVVTNRKKHREFMPYVTAVLQTILLFFIVVLLFADVNPFEKLAFTPADGRGLNPQLQNYWMTIHPPTLYLGFTAFTIPFAFAVAALLNGRLDARWIQLTRRWILTSWLFLSVGIVFGMRWAYEELGWGGYWFWDPVEN
;
A
#
# COMPACT_ATOMS: atom_id res chain seq x y z
N MET A 1 -13.64 -14.35 -6.77
CA MET A 1 -12.64 -13.28 -6.59
C MET A 1 -12.09 -13.23 -5.18
N THR A 2 -12.91 -13.27 -4.12
CA THR A 2 -12.45 -13.18 -2.72
C THR A 2 -11.47 -14.29 -2.31
N ILE A 3 -11.79 -15.56 -2.61
CA ILE A 3 -10.91 -16.72 -2.34
C ILE A 3 -9.55 -16.57 -3.06
N LEU A 4 -9.56 -16.11 -4.32
CA LEU A 4 -8.33 -15.85 -5.05
C LEU A 4 -7.51 -14.73 -4.42
N GLY A 5 -8.18 -13.67 -3.93
CA GLY A 5 -7.53 -12.59 -3.20
C GLY A 5 -6.88 -13.04 -1.90
N GLU A 6 -7.56 -13.87 -1.13
CA GLU A 6 -7.05 -14.45 0.12
C GLU A 6 -5.80 -15.31 -0.13
N PHE A 7 -5.86 -16.23 -1.09
CA PHE A 7 -4.69 -17.03 -1.47
C PHE A 7 -3.56 -16.15 -2.03
N ALA A 8 -3.89 -15.12 -2.82
CA ALA A 8 -2.88 -14.22 -3.36
C ALA A 8 -2.11 -13.48 -2.25
N LEU A 9 -2.81 -13.02 -1.20
CA LEU A 9 -2.19 -12.40 -0.04
C LEU A 9 -1.24 -13.37 0.67
N TRP A 10 -1.68 -14.62 0.93
CA TRP A 10 -0.83 -15.65 1.54
C TRP A 10 0.40 -16.01 0.69
N ILE A 11 0.23 -16.15 -0.63
CA ILE A 11 1.33 -16.47 -1.56
C ILE A 11 2.31 -15.29 -1.68
N SER A 12 1.86 -14.05 -1.49
CA SER A 12 2.75 -12.89 -1.55
C SER A 12 3.88 -12.93 -0.52
N LEU A 13 3.64 -13.55 0.65
CA LEU A 13 4.59 -13.66 1.76
C LEU A 13 5.90 -14.39 1.36
N PRO A 14 5.87 -15.68 0.94
CA PRO A 14 7.10 -16.38 0.55
C PRO A 14 7.80 -15.73 -0.65
N ILE A 15 7.05 -15.11 -1.58
CA ILE A 15 7.64 -14.42 -2.74
C ILE A 15 8.36 -13.13 -2.31
N ALA A 16 7.82 -12.39 -1.35
CA ALA A 16 8.48 -11.22 -0.79
C ALA A 16 9.76 -11.60 -0.03
N VAL A 17 9.72 -12.67 0.78
CA VAL A 17 10.91 -13.23 1.45
C VAL A 17 11.98 -13.62 0.41
N TRP A 18 11.58 -14.34 -0.65
CA TRP A 18 12.48 -14.73 -1.73
C TRP A 18 13.16 -13.52 -2.39
N GLY A 19 12.37 -12.50 -2.74
CA GLY A 19 12.87 -11.26 -3.33
C GLY A 19 13.84 -10.51 -2.43
N MET A 20 13.51 -10.41 -1.14
CA MET A 20 14.35 -9.77 -0.13
C MET A 20 15.71 -10.48 -0.03
N VAL A 21 15.70 -11.79 0.20
CA VAL A 21 16.94 -12.58 0.41
C VAL A 21 17.82 -12.51 -0.84
N PHE A 22 17.26 -12.74 -2.02
CA PHE A 22 18.05 -12.74 -3.26
C PHE A 22 18.52 -11.35 -3.68
N GLY A 23 17.81 -10.28 -3.29
CA GLY A 23 18.28 -8.92 -3.47
C GLY A 23 19.56 -8.66 -2.67
N TYR A 24 19.56 -8.98 -1.36
CA TYR A 24 20.73 -8.80 -0.50
C TYR A 24 21.89 -9.74 -0.88
N VAL A 25 21.61 -11.03 -1.08
CA VAL A 25 22.64 -12.03 -1.44
C VAL A 25 23.21 -11.73 -2.83
N GLY A 26 22.36 -11.42 -3.80
CA GLY A 26 22.78 -11.05 -5.16
C GLY A 26 23.64 -9.79 -5.19
N GLY A 27 23.31 -8.79 -4.36
CA GLY A 27 24.13 -7.59 -4.18
C GLY A 27 25.51 -7.89 -3.60
N ARG A 28 25.59 -8.73 -2.55
CA ARG A 28 26.86 -9.09 -1.90
C ARG A 28 27.75 -9.99 -2.74
N THR A 29 27.15 -10.95 -3.46
CA THR A 29 27.89 -11.95 -4.24
C THR A 29 28.12 -11.54 -5.70
N LEU A 30 27.60 -10.37 -6.11
CA LEU A 30 27.63 -9.88 -7.49
C LEU A 30 27.01 -10.86 -8.52
N ARG A 31 26.12 -11.73 -8.06
CA ARG A 31 25.44 -12.73 -8.88
C ARG A 31 24.22 -12.14 -9.59
N GLY A 32 24.38 -11.85 -10.88
CA GLY A 32 23.35 -11.21 -11.69
C GLY A 32 22.04 -12.00 -11.83
N ASP A 33 22.10 -13.33 -11.73
CA ASP A 33 20.94 -14.23 -11.76
C ASP A 33 20.07 -14.10 -10.49
N LEU A 34 20.69 -13.99 -9.31
CA LEU A 34 19.98 -13.73 -8.06
C LEU A 34 19.32 -12.36 -8.07
N VAL A 35 20.03 -11.34 -8.56
CA VAL A 35 19.49 -9.99 -8.72
C VAL A 35 18.30 -9.98 -9.68
N LEU A 36 18.39 -10.68 -10.81
CA LEU A 36 17.30 -10.81 -11.77
C LEU A 36 16.07 -11.50 -11.14
N SER A 37 16.29 -12.53 -10.33
CA SER A 37 15.21 -13.20 -9.62
C SER A 37 14.53 -12.27 -8.59
N ALA A 38 15.30 -11.45 -7.87
CA ALA A 38 14.75 -10.47 -6.93
C ALA A 38 13.96 -9.36 -7.64
N GLU A 39 14.47 -8.85 -8.76
CA GLU A 39 13.74 -7.87 -9.57
C GLU A 39 12.43 -8.44 -10.10
N ARG A 40 12.42 -9.72 -10.48
CA ARG A 40 11.22 -10.39 -11.00
C ARG A 40 10.16 -10.63 -9.93
N SER A 41 10.57 -10.93 -8.70
CA SER A 41 9.63 -11.14 -7.61
C SER A 41 8.83 -9.89 -7.26
N ILE A 42 9.36 -8.68 -7.52
CA ILE A 42 8.59 -7.42 -7.35
C ILE A 42 7.34 -7.42 -8.23
N TYR A 43 7.44 -7.85 -9.50
CA TYR A 43 6.27 -7.92 -10.38
C TYR A 43 5.24 -8.94 -9.88
N ILE A 44 5.71 -10.08 -9.36
CA ILE A 44 4.84 -11.13 -8.84
C ILE A 44 4.12 -10.64 -7.59
N VAL A 45 4.83 -10.04 -6.63
CA VAL A 45 4.22 -9.46 -5.42
C VAL A 45 3.18 -8.40 -5.79
N PHE A 46 3.49 -7.51 -6.75
CA PHE A 46 2.53 -6.52 -7.23
C PHE A 46 1.24 -7.17 -7.77
N VAL A 47 1.35 -8.17 -8.65
CA VAL A 47 0.17 -8.86 -9.20
C VAL A 47 -0.62 -9.55 -8.09
N LEU A 48 0.04 -10.18 -7.13
CA LEU A 48 -0.62 -10.85 -6.00
C LEU A 48 -1.37 -9.85 -5.11
N LEU A 49 -0.76 -8.72 -4.76
CA LEU A 49 -1.41 -7.66 -3.98
C LEU A 49 -2.53 -6.97 -4.75
N LEU A 50 -2.42 -6.86 -6.08
CA LEU A 50 -3.50 -6.37 -6.94
C LEU A 50 -4.69 -7.33 -6.90
N VAL A 51 -4.46 -8.63 -7.05
CA VAL A 51 -5.51 -9.66 -6.94
C VAL A 51 -6.15 -9.67 -5.55
N ALA A 52 -5.36 -9.53 -4.49
CA ALA A 52 -5.86 -9.38 -3.12
C ALA A 52 -6.75 -8.13 -2.99
N SER A 53 -6.30 -6.98 -3.47
CA SER A 53 -7.06 -5.72 -3.40
C SER A 53 -8.37 -5.79 -4.20
N LEU A 54 -8.34 -6.37 -5.41
CA LEU A 54 -9.54 -6.64 -6.20
C LEU A 54 -10.48 -7.64 -5.50
N GLY A 55 -9.94 -8.60 -4.76
CA GLY A 55 -10.70 -9.53 -3.92
C GLY A 55 -11.47 -8.79 -2.82
N VAL A 56 -10.82 -7.87 -2.10
CA VAL A 56 -11.46 -7.04 -1.08
C VAL A 56 -12.50 -6.11 -1.70
N GLY A 57 -12.17 -5.42 -2.80
CA GLY A 57 -13.12 -4.56 -3.51
C GLY A 57 -14.36 -5.34 -3.97
N ALA A 58 -14.19 -6.54 -4.52
CA ALA A 58 -15.31 -7.41 -4.88
C ALA A 58 -16.14 -7.86 -3.68
N ALA A 59 -15.53 -8.02 -2.49
CA ALA A 59 -16.24 -8.35 -1.26
C ALA A 59 -17.16 -7.21 -0.81
N PHE A 60 -16.67 -5.95 -0.85
CA PHE A 60 -17.47 -4.76 -0.55
C PHE A 60 -18.60 -4.55 -1.55
N LEU A 61 -18.29 -4.63 -2.85
CA LEU A 61 -19.28 -4.40 -3.91
C LEU A 61 -20.37 -5.48 -3.95
N GLY A 62 -20.06 -6.69 -3.48
CA GLY A 62 -20.98 -7.82 -3.43
C GLY A 62 -21.61 -8.06 -2.06
N ASP A 63 -21.51 -7.11 -1.12
CA ASP A 63 -22.11 -7.18 0.22
C ASP A 63 -21.80 -8.50 0.96
N ARG A 64 -20.54 -8.93 0.88
CA ARG A 64 -20.07 -10.20 1.45
C ARG A 64 -19.84 -10.08 2.96
N PHE A 65 -20.94 -9.98 3.71
CA PHE A 65 -20.93 -9.80 5.16
C PHE A 65 -20.37 -11.00 5.94
N GLU A 66 -20.04 -12.11 5.29
CA GLU A 66 -19.28 -13.18 5.95
C GLU A 66 -17.86 -12.75 6.34
N TYR A 67 -17.32 -11.69 5.71
CA TYR A 67 -16.03 -11.11 6.05
C TYR A 67 -16.18 -10.03 7.11
N TRP A 68 -15.38 -10.12 8.17
CA TRP A 68 -15.40 -9.19 9.30
C TRP A 68 -15.29 -7.74 8.82
N TYR A 69 -14.40 -7.49 7.86
CA TYR A 69 -14.15 -6.13 7.39
C TYR A 69 -15.35 -5.54 6.64
N VAL A 70 -15.98 -6.31 5.74
CA VAL A 70 -17.16 -5.86 4.99
C VAL A 70 -18.35 -5.66 5.93
N ALA A 71 -18.56 -6.57 6.88
CA ALA A 71 -19.64 -6.48 7.86
C ALA A 71 -19.52 -5.25 8.79
N ASN A 72 -18.31 -4.77 9.08
CA ASN A 72 -18.12 -3.63 9.97
C ASN A 72 -18.00 -2.27 9.26
N TYR A 73 -17.77 -2.25 7.93
CA TYR A 73 -17.51 -1.02 7.16
C TYR A 73 -18.43 -0.82 5.95
N SER A 74 -19.43 -1.68 5.77
CA SER A 74 -20.44 -1.57 4.70
C SER A 74 -21.82 -1.99 5.21
N ASN A 75 -22.86 -1.68 4.44
CA ASN A 75 -24.21 -2.24 4.56
C ASN A 75 -24.84 -2.30 3.16
N ALA A 76 -25.98 -2.99 3.03
CA ALA A 76 -26.62 -3.22 1.74
C ALA A 76 -27.02 -1.91 1.04
N ASN A 77 -27.45 -0.91 1.81
CA ASN A 77 -27.94 0.38 1.32
C ASN A 77 -26.84 1.42 1.09
N LEU A 78 -25.58 1.11 1.41
CA LEU A 78 -24.47 2.04 1.28
C LEU A 78 -24.25 2.38 -0.20
N GLU A 79 -24.10 3.66 -0.51
CA GLU A 79 -23.89 4.07 -1.90
C GLU A 79 -22.62 3.41 -2.47
N LEU A 80 -22.69 3.04 -3.76
CA LEU A 80 -21.61 2.33 -4.45
C LEU A 80 -20.25 3.04 -4.30
N PHE A 81 -20.29 4.37 -4.33
CA PHE A 81 -19.12 5.21 -4.17
C PHE A 81 -18.40 4.96 -2.84
N TYR A 82 -19.13 4.86 -1.72
CA TYR A 82 -18.56 4.53 -0.41
C TYR A 82 -18.19 3.05 -0.28
N LYS A 83 -18.87 2.13 -0.97
CA LYS A 83 -18.44 0.72 -1.02
C LYS A 83 -17.03 0.57 -1.62
N VAL A 84 -16.71 1.31 -2.69
CA VAL A 84 -15.36 1.32 -3.29
C VAL A 84 -14.32 1.83 -2.28
N THR A 85 -14.68 2.84 -1.50
CA THR A 85 -13.78 3.41 -0.49
C THR A 85 -13.48 2.46 0.65
N GLY A 86 -14.17 1.32 0.76
CA GLY A 86 -13.82 0.21 1.66
C GLY A 86 -12.35 -0.25 1.55
N LEU A 87 -11.69 0.01 0.41
CA LEU A 87 -10.25 -0.21 0.26
C LEU A 87 -9.38 0.69 1.14
N TRP A 88 -9.88 1.81 1.64
CA TRP A 88 -9.15 2.74 2.52
C TRP A 88 -10.01 3.34 3.65
N ALA A 89 -11.22 2.81 3.86
CA ALA A 89 -12.16 3.25 4.89
C ALA A 89 -11.77 2.83 6.31
N GLY A 90 -10.93 1.80 6.44
CA GLY A 90 -10.52 1.24 7.71
C GLY A 90 -9.17 0.55 7.60
N GLN A 91 -8.60 0.23 8.76
CA GLN A 91 -7.21 -0.21 8.87
C GLN A 91 -6.85 -1.39 7.96
N ARG A 92 -7.73 -2.40 7.85
CA ARG A 92 -7.48 -3.63 7.07
C ARG A 92 -7.36 -3.36 5.58
N GLY A 93 -8.28 -2.54 5.04
CA GLY A 93 -8.23 -2.12 3.64
C GLY A 93 -7.02 -1.21 3.40
N SER A 94 -6.88 -0.19 4.24
CA SER A 94 -5.84 0.83 4.11
C SER A 94 -4.42 0.26 4.09
N LEU A 95 -4.11 -0.73 4.93
CA LEU A 95 -2.81 -1.39 4.92
C LEU A 95 -2.57 -2.20 3.64
N LEU A 96 -3.59 -2.86 3.11
CA LEU A 96 -3.51 -3.57 1.82
C LEU A 96 -3.35 -2.58 0.65
N PHE A 97 -4.08 -1.47 0.68
CA PHE A 97 -3.96 -0.40 -0.32
C PHE A 97 -2.58 0.25 -0.31
N TRP A 98 -2.02 0.51 0.88
CA TRP A 98 -0.63 0.96 1.02
C TRP A 98 0.34 -0.04 0.39
N ALA A 99 0.23 -1.32 0.75
CA ALA A 99 1.09 -2.37 0.20
C ALA A 99 0.99 -2.45 -1.33
N LEU A 100 -0.21 -2.30 -1.89
CA LEU A 100 -0.44 -2.25 -3.34
C LEU A 100 0.28 -1.07 -4.01
N LEU A 101 0.14 0.14 -3.46
CA LEU A 101 0.82 1.34 -3.98
C LEU A 101 2.34 1.19 -3.88
N LEU A 102 2.84 0.60 -2.79
CA LEU A 102 4.27 0.37 -2.59
C LEU A 102 4.80 -0.60 -3.64
N ALA A 103 4.07 -1.69 -3.90
CA ALA A 103 4.43 -2.65 -4.93
C ALA A 103 4.38 -2.04 -6.33
N LEU A 104 3.39 -1.18 -6.61
CA LEU A 104 3.32 -0.44 -7.88
C LEU A 104 4.53 0.48 -8.06
N PHE A 105 4.89 1.26 -7.04
CA PHE A 105 6.04 2.16 -7.10
C PHE A 105 7.36 1.39 -7.17
N ALA A 106 7.45 0.22 -6.54
CA ALA A 106 8.57 -0.69 -6.67
C ALA A 106 8.70 -1.22 -8.12
N VAL A 107 7.59 -1.62 -8.75
CA VAL A 107 7.56 -2.01 -10.17
C VAL A 107 8.06 -0.88 -11.06
N ILE A 108 7.53 0.33 -10.89
CA ILE A 108 7.96 1.51 -11.67
C ILE A 108 9.47 1.76 -11.48
N THR A 109 9.95 1.68 -10.24
CA THR A 109 11.36 1.86 -9.90
C THR A 109 12.24 0.83 -10.58
N VAL A 110 11.87 -0.45 -10.55
CA VAL A 110 12.62 -1.53 -11.20
C VAL A 110 12.63 -1.34 -12.71
N VAL A 111 11.48 -1.11 -13.35
CA VAL A 111 11.39 -0.95 -14.81
C VAL A 111 12.24 0.22 -15.31
N THR A 112 12.21 1.35 -14.59
CA THR A 112 12.89 2.57 -15.02
C THR A 112 14.40 2.55 -14.76
N ASN A 113 14.86 1.86 -13.72
CA ASN A 113 16.25 1.94 -13.26
C ASN A 113 17.08 0.67 -13.50
N ARG A 114 16.47 -0.51 -13.64
CA ARG A 114 17.19 -1.79 -13.74
C ARG A 114 18.23 -1.88 -14.85
N LYS A 115 18.08 -1.15 -15.95
CA LYS A 115 19.07 -1.16 -17.04
C LYS A 115 20.15 -0.09 -16.88
N LYS A 116 19.80 1.06 -16.30
CA LYS A 116 20.65 2.26 -16.23
C LYS A 116 21.51 2.31 -14.97
N HIS A 117 21.03 1.75 -13.86
CA HIS A 117 21.61 1.90 -12.53
C HIS A 117 21.81 0.55 -11.84
N ARG A 118 22.35 -0.44 -12.58
CA ARG A 118 22.53 -1.85 -12.15
C ARG A 118 23.18 -2.01 -10.77
N GLU A 119 24.08 -1.11 -10.41
CA GLU A 119 24.82 -1.16 -9.15
C GLU A 119 23.94 -0.94 -7.91
N PHE A 120 22.89 -0.11 -7.99
CA PHE A 120 22.00 0.15 -6.85
C PHE A 120 20.88 -0.87 -6.71
N MET A 121 20.46 -1.45 -7.83
CA MET A 121 19.20 -2.20 -7.94
C MET A 121 19.10 -3.46 -7.07
N PRO A 122 20.17 -4.23 -6.77
CA PRO A 122 20.07 -5.36 -5.86
C PRO A 122 19.54 -4.93 -4.48
N TYR A 123 20.14 -3.88 -3.91
CA TYR A 123 19.79 -3.39 -2.58
C TYR A 123 18.52 -2.56 -2.57
N VAL A 124 18.25 -1.77 -3.62
CA VAL A 124 16.94 -1.08 -3.76
C VAL A 124 15.81 -2.10 -3.77
N THR A 125 15.94 -3.14 -4.58
CA THR A 125 14.97 -4.24 -4.66
C THR A 125 14.81 -4.95 -3.32
N ALA A 126 15.94 -5.25 -2.65
CA ALA A 126 15.93 -5.91 -1.36
C ALA A 126 15.18 -5.10 -0.28
N VAL A 127 15.47 -3.80 -0.18
CA VAL A 127 14.85 -2.90 0.80
C VAL A 127 13.35 -2.74 0.52
N LEU A 128 12.96 -2.54 -0.74
CA LEU A 128 11.54 -2.46 -1.11
C LEU A 128 10.80 -3.76 -0.77
N GLN A 129 11.41 -4.92 -1.01
CA GLN A 129 10.86 -6.22 -0.63
C GLN A 129 10.79 -6.41 0.90
N THR A 130 11.78 -5.91 1.66
CA THR A 130 11.73 -5.91 3.13
C THR A 130 10.53 -5.12 3.66
N ILE A 131 10.26 -3.95 3.09
CA ILE A 131 9.14 -3.10 3.52
C ILE A 131 7.81 -3.74 3.09
N LEU A 132 7.71 -4.26 1.87
CA LEU A 132 6.53 -5.03 1.43
C LEU A 132 6.28 -6.24 2.34
N LEU A 133 7.33 -6.99 2.67
CA LEU A 133 7.26 -8.11 3.59
C LEU A 133 6.71 -7.69 4.95
N PHE A 134 7.13 -6.56 5.50
CA PHE A 134 6.58 -6.02 6.75
C PHE A 134 5.06 -5.81 6.65
N PHE A 135 4.57 -5.13 5.60
CA PHE A 135 3.13 -4.93 5.41
C PHE A 135 2.37 -6.26 5.25
N ILE A 136 2.90 -7.20 4.48
CA ILE A 136 2.29 -8.52 4.27
C ILE A 136 2.22 -9.29 5.59
N VAL A 137 3.27 -9.26 6.41
CA VAL A 137 3.28 -9.89 7.75
C VAL A 137 2.23 -9.25 8.65
N VAL A 138 2.15 -7.91 8.70
CA VAL A 138 1.14 -7.21 9.49
C VAL A 138 -0.27 -7.61 9.04
N LEU A 139 -0.54 -7.60 7.73
CA LEU A 139 -1.83 -8.01 7.16
C LEU A 139 -2.21 -9.46 7.51
N LEU A 140 -1.25 -10.37 7.54
CA LEU A 140 -1.53 -11.79 7.79
C LEU A 140 -1.62 -12.15 9.27
N PHE A 141 -0.88 -11.46 10.15
CA PHE A 141 -0.64 -11.93 11.52
C PHE A 141 -0.96 -10.92 12.63
N ALA A 142 -1.27 -9.65 12.34
CA ALA A 142 -1.54 -8.63 13.35
C ALA A 142 -3.04 -8.31 13.52
N ASP A 143 -3.91 -9.32 13.41
CA ASP A 143 -5.37 -9.20 13.55
C ASP A 143 -6.03 -8.13 12.63
N VAL A 144 -5.40 -7.88 11.48
CA VAL A 144 -5.86 -6.92 10.46
C VAL A 144 -6.01 -7.55 9.07
N ASN A 145 -6.24 -8.86 9.01
CA ASN A 145 -6.43 -9.57 7.74
C ASN A 145 -7.77 -9.19 7.10
N PRO A 146 -7.80 -8.59 5.89
CA PRO A 146 -9.05 -8.15 5.27
C PRO A 146 -9.97 -9.31 4.85
N PHE A 147 -9.47 -10.55 4.83
CA PHE A 147 -10.22 -11.76 4.49
C PHE A 147 -10.65 -12.59 5.72
N GLU A 148 -10.48 -12.07 6.94
CA GLU A 148 -10.98 -12.74 8.13
C GLU A 148 -12.50 -12.91 8.06
N LYS A 149 -12.95 -14.14 8.30
CA LYS A 149 -14.37 -14.49 8.29
C LYS A 149 -14.94 -14.50 9.70
N LEU A 150 -16.20 -14.07 9.80
CA LEU A 150 -16.99 -14.21 11.01
C LEU A 150 -17.45 -15.66 11.20
N ALA A 151 -17.74 -16.03 12.45
CA ALA A 151 -18.28 -17.36 12.81
C ALA A 151 -19.68 -17.61 12.23
N PHE A 152 -20.42 -16.54 11.93
CA PHE A 152 -21.71 -16.56 11.23
C PHE A 152 -21.75 -15.43 10.20
N THR A 153 -22.63 -15.52 9.21
CA THR A 153 -22.84 -14.45 8.22
C THR A 153 -24.00 -13.56 8.65
N PRO A 154 -23.75 -12.28 9.02
CA PRO A 154 -24.82 -11.33 9.30
C PRO A 154 -25.71 -11.10 8.07
N ALA A 155 -26.99 -10.80 8.30
CA ALA A 155 -27.93 -10.47 7.22
C ALA A 155 -27.65 -9.10 6.58
N ASP A 156 -27.08 -8.16 7.35
CA ASP A 156 -26.61 -6.86 6.88
C ASP A 156 -25.38 -6.44 7.69
N GLY A 157 -24.62 -5.49 7.16
CA GLY A 157 -23.46 -4.89 7.83
C GLY A 157 -23.82 -3.68 8.69
N ARG A 158 -22.88 -3.25 9.52
CA ARG A 158 -23.04 -2.11 10.45
C ARG A 158 -23.07 -0.76 9.73
N GLY A 159 -22.67 -0.73 8.47
CA GLY A 159 -22.48 0.50 7.70
C GLY A 159 -21.14 1.16 7.99
N LEU A 160 -20.79 2.10 7.12
CA LEU A 160 -19.65 2.99 7.32
C LEU A 160 -19.99 4.03 8.39
N ASN A 161 -19.02 4.44 9.21
CA ASN A 161 -19.20 5.56 10.14
C ASN A 161 -19.80 6.76 9.38
N PRO A 162 -20.93 7.35 9.83
CA PRO A 162 -21.54 8.49 9.17
C PRO A 162 -20.58 9.63 8.80
N GLN A 163 -19.55 9.88 9.63
CA GLN A 163 -18.54 10.92 9.36
C GLN A 163 -17.64 10.63 8.16
N LEU A 164 -17.55 9.36 7.76
CA LEU A 164 -16.80 8.91 6.60
C LEU A 164 -17.66 8.92 5.33
N GLN A 165 -18.97 9.15 5.43
CA GLN A 165 -19.88 9.27 4.29
C GLN A 165 -19.86 10.70 3.74
N ASN A 166 -18.66 11.20 3.43
CA ASN A 166 -18.41 12.51 2.87
C ASN A 166 -17.57 12.39 1.59
N TYR A 167 -17.79 13.27 0.61
CA TYR A 167 -17.01 13.30 -0.64
C TYR A 167 -15.49 13.31 -0.40
N TRP A 168 -14.99 14.09 0.56
CA TRP A 168 -13.56 14.23 0.81
C TRP A 168 -12.89 12.94 1.28
N MET A 169 -13.62 12.05 1.98
CA MET A 169 -13.15 10.72 2.37
C MET A 169 -12.67 9.89 1.16
N THR A 170 -13.20 10.18 -0.03
CA THR A 170 -12.92 9.37 -1.21
C THR A 170 -11.65 9.78 -1.93
N ILE A 171 -11.19 11.01 -1.75
CA ILE A 171 -10.03 11.56 -2.44
C ILE A 171 -8.88 11.91 -1.49
N HIS A 172 -9.17 12.27 -0.25
CA HIS A 172 -8.15 12.67 0.71
C HIS A 172 -7.21 11.49 1.08
N PRO A 173 -7.69 10.34 1.62
CA PRO A 173 -6.81 9.24 1.99
C PRO A 173 -5.96 8.72 0.82
N PRO A 174 -6.49 8.49 -0.39
CA PRO A 174 -5.67 8.07 -1.53
C PRO A 174 -4.52 9.05 -1.85
N THR A 175 -4.73 10.36 -1.73
CA THR A 175 -3.64 11.33 -1.96
C THR A 175 -2.55 11.25 -0.89
N LEU A 176 -2.91 11.06 0.38
CA LEU A 176 -1.92 10.83 1.44
C LEU A 176 -1.13 9.54 1.21
N TYR A 177 -1.81 8.42 0.90
CA TYR A 177 -1.12 7.15 0.64
C TYR A 177 -0.17 7.25 -0.56
N LEU A 178 -0.56 7.93 -1.64
CA LEU A 178 0.34 8.19 -2.77
C LEU A 178 1.60 8.94 -2.33
N GLY A 179 1.45 9.96 -1.49
CA GLY A 179 2.56 10.76 -0.97
C GLY A 179 3.51 9.98 -0.07
N PHE A 180 2.96 9.36 1.00
CA PHE A 180 3.73 8.58 1.97
C PHE A 180 4.44 7.39 1.33
N THR A 181 3.74 6.65 0.47
CA THR A 181 4.30 5.47 -0.16
C THR A 181 5.39 5.81 -1.18
N ALA A 182 5.28 6.94 -1.87
CA ALA A 182 6.31 7.39 -2.80
C ALA A 182 7.64 7.73 -2.09
N PHE A 183 7.60 8.16 -0.82
CA PHE A 183 8.81 8.42 -0.03
C PHE A 183 9.60 7.17 0.33
N THR A 184 8.99 5.99 0.21
CA THR A 184 9.69 4.72 0.36
C THR A 184 10.77 4.53 -0.72
N ILE A 185 10.59 5.12 -1.92
CA ILE A 185 11.58 4.99 -3.00
C ILE A 185 12.89 5.73 -2.67
N PRO A 186 12.89 7.04 -2.31
CA PRO A 186 14.08 7.72 -1.81
C PRO A 186 14.77 7.00 -0.66
N PHE A 187 14.00 6.50 0.31
CA PHE A 187 14.53 5.71 1.42
C PHE A 187 15.29 4.46 0.92
N ALA A 188 14.70 3.68 0.02
CA ALA A 188 15.33 2.49 -0.53
C ALA A 188 16.63 2.79 -1.28
N PHE A 189 16.69 3.89 -2.04
CA PHE A 189 17.92 4.34 -2.70
C PHE A 189 18.98 4.82 -1.71
N ALA A 190 18.60 5.54 -0.65
CA ALA A 190 19.54 5.98 0.39
C ALA A 190 20.16 4.78 1.13
N VAL A 191 19.34 3.79 1.52
CA VAL A 191 19.84 2.55 2.14
C VAL A 191 20.71 1.76 1.16
N ALA A 192 20.32 1.66 -0.10
CA ALA A 192 21.13 1.00 -1.13
C ALA A 192 22.48 1.69 -1.35
N ALA A 193 22.54 3.02 -1.31
CA ALA A 193 23.78 3.79 -1.43
C ALA A 193 24.72 3.51 -0.24
N LEU A 194 24.18 3.45 0.98
CA LEU A 194 24.93 3.07 2.19
C LEU A 194 25.46 1.64 2.10
N LEU A 195 24.64 0.67 1.71
CA LEU A 195 25.03 -0.73 1.58
C LEU A 195 26.06 -0.97 0.47
N ASN A 196 26.03 -0.17 -0.60
CA ASN A 196 27.02 -0.19 -1.68
C ASN A 196 28.29 0.59 -1.37
N GLY A 197 28.31 1.43 -0.33
CA GLY A 197 29.39 2.40 -0.08
C GLY A 197 29.52 3.49 -1.16
N ARG A 198 28.49 3.70 -1.99
CA ARG A 198 28.49 4.67 -3.11
C ARG A 198 27.58 5.85 -2.78
N LEU A 199 28.13 6.83 -2.06
CA LEU A 199 27.40 8.01 -1.53
C LEU A 199 27.50 9.23 -2.45
N ASP A 200 27.75 9.03 -3.74
CA ASP A 200 27.85 10.12 -4.70
C ASP A 200 26.49 10.75 -5.02
N ALA A 201 26.50 11.93 -5.65
CA ALA A 201 25.27 12.68 -5.94
C ALA A 201 24.28 11.96 -6.89
N ARG A 202 24.66 10.80 -7.46
CA ARG A 202 23.83 10.07 -8.42
C ARG A 202 22.53 9.57 -7.77
N TRP A 203 22.57 9.04 -6.55
CA TRP A 203 21.34 8.56 -5.88
C TRP A 203 20.37 9.72 -5.58
N ILE A 204 20.88 10.94 -5.33
CA ILE A 204 20.06 12.14 -5.12
C ILE A 204 19.29 12.50 -6.40
N GLN A 205 19.94 12.41 -7.56
CA GLN A 205 19.29 12.68 -8.85
C GLN A 205 18.19 11.65 -9.18
N LEU A 206 18.41 10.37 -8.84
CA LEU A 206 17.43 9.29 -9.06
C LEU A 206 16.17 9.45 -8.21
N THR A 207 16.31 10.03 -7.03
CA THR A 207 15.22 10.16 -6.06
C THR A 207 14.48 11.48 -6.15
N ARG A 208 15.06 12.52 -6.79
CA ARG A 208 14.46 13.87 -6.89
C ARG A 208 13.01 13.85 -7.41
N ARG A 209 12.73 13.08 -8.47
CA ARG A 209 11.36 13.01 -9.03
C ARG A 209 10.39 12.40 -8.03
N TRP A 210 10.80 11.34 -7.34
CA TRP A 210 9.99 10.71 -6.28
C TRP A 210 9.74 11.66 -5.12
N ILE A 211 10.76 12.39 -4.66
CA ILE A 211 10.61 13.39 -3.60
C ILE A 211 9.60 14.47 -4.00
N LEU A 212 9.72 15.04 -5.21
CA LEU A 212 8.79 16.07 -5.68
C LEU A 212 7.36 15.54 -5.83
N THR A 213 7.20 14.32 -6.35
CA THR A 213 5.89 13.66 -6.44
C THR A 213 5.29 13.43 -5.06
N SER A 214 6.08 12.93 -4.09
CA SER A 214 5.63 12.77 -2.71
C SER A 214 5.18 14.08 -2.09
N TRP A 215 5.99 15.14 -2.22
CA TRP A 215 5.67 16.47 -1.71
C TRP A 215 4.38 17.02 -2.32
N LEU A 216 4.18 16.87 -3.62
CA LEU A 216 2.95 17.28 -4.31
C LEU A 216 1.73 16.57 -3.71
N PHE A 217 1.75 15.23 -3.63
CA PHE A 217 0.61 14.46 -3.13
C PHE A 217 0.33 14.70 -1.65
N LEU A 218 1.36 14.84 -0.81
CA LEU A 218 1.16 15.20 0.60
C LEU A 218 0.59 16.60 0.76
N SER A 219 1.04 17.57 -0.05
CA SER A 219 0.51 18.93 -0.03
C SER A 219 -0.96 18.98 -0.44
N VAL A 220 -1.32 18.25 -1.51
CA VAL A 220 -2.72 18.08 -1.92
C VAL A 220 -3.53 17.36 -0.84
N GLY A 221 -2.97 16.31 -0.23
CA GLY A 221 -3.57 15.58 0.88
C GLY A 221 -3.90 16.49 2.05
N ILE A 222 -2.95 17.33 2.49
CA ILE A 222 -3.19 18.32 3.56
C ILE A 222 -4.32 19.29 3.17
N VAL A 223 -4.36 19.78 1.92
CA VAL A 223 -5.44 20.66 1.45
C VAL A 223 -6.81 19.97 1.49
N PHE A 224 -6.90 18.73 1.03
CA PHE A 224 -8.15 17.97 1.09
C PHE A 224 -8.56 17.64 2.54
N GLY A 225 -7.60 17.32 3.41
CA GLY A 225 -7.84 17.05 4.82
C GLY A 225 -8.37 18.27 5.56
N MET A 226 -7.76 19.45 5.34
CA MET A 226 -8.25 20.72 5.90
C MET A 226 -9.69 21.01 5.48
N ARG A 227 -10.03 20.77 4.21
CA ARG A 227 -11.39 20.98 3.72
C ARG A 227 -12.39 19.98 4.31
N TRP A 228 -11.99 18.71 4.46
CA TRP A 228 -12.83 17.70 5.08
C TRP A 228 -13.09 18.00 6.55
N ALA A 229 -12.04 18.30 7.33
CA ALA A 229 -12.16 18.65 8.74
C ALA A 229 -13.07 19.87 8.95
N TYR A 230 -12.97 20.87 8.05
CA TYR A 230 -13.86 22.03 8.08
C TYR A 230 -15.34 21.68 7.88
N GLU A 231 -15.65 20.70 7.02
CA GLU A 231 -17.03 20.26 6.78
C GLU A 231 -17.57 19.37 7.91
N GLU A 232 -16.76 18.40 8.38
CA GLU A 232 -17.23 17.35 9.28
C GLU A 232 -17.16 17.73 10.76
N LEU A 233 -16.15 18.52 11.15
CA LEU A 233 -15.90 18.91 12.54
C LEU A 233 -16.38 20.35 12.85
N GLY A 234 -16.94 21.03 11.85
CA GLY A 234 -17.53 22.36 11.97
C GLY A 234 -16.52 23.48 12.24
N TRP A 235 -17.03 24.63 12.67
CA TRP A 235 -16.28 25.87 12.90
C TRP A 235 -15.46 25.84 14.23
N GLY A 236 -14.76 24.74 14.51
CA GLY A 236 -13.86 24.56 15.66
C GLY A 236 -12.37 24.74 15.34
N GLY A 237 -11.99 24.82 14.06
CA GLY A 237 -10.63 25.14 13.61
C GLY A 237 -10.19 24.36 12.37
N TYR A 238 -9.35 25.00 11.55
CA TYR A 238 -8.81 24.48 10.29
C TYR A 238 -7.70 23.41 10.47
N TRP A 239 -7.50 22.92 11.70
CA TRP A 239 -6.41 22.03 12.14
C TRP A 239 -6.87 20.85 13.01
N PHE A 240 -8.17 20.56 13.09
CA PHE A 240 -8.58 19.28 13.69
C PHE A 240 -8.13 18.12 12.78
N TRP A 241 -7.68 17.02 13.38
CA TRP A 241 -7.33 15.78 12.69
C TRP A 241 -8.54 15.26 11.91
N ASP A 242 -8.33 14.61 10.76
CA ASP A 242 -9.45 14.15 9.94
C ASP A 242 -10.23 13.01 10.65
N PRO A 243 -11.51 12.78 10.30
CA PRO A 243 -12.35 11.78 10.98
C PRO A 243 -11.87 10.33 10.89
N VAL A 244 -10.87 10.01 10.05
CA VAL A 244 -10.25 8.66 10.06
C VAL A 244 -9.34 8.49 11.28
N GLU A 245 -8.74 9.59 11.76
CA GLU A 245 -7.74 9.59 12.83
C GLU A 245 -8.30 9.95 14.22
N ASN A 246 -9.56 10.41 14.33
CA ASN A 246 -10.26 10.71 15.59
C ASN A 246 -11.19 9.56 16.04
#